data_AF-A0A125SIJ5-F1
#
_entry.id   AF-A0A125SIJ5-F1
#
_cell.length_a   1.000
_cell.length_b   1.000
_cell.length_c   1.000
_cell.angle_alpha   90.00
_cell.angle_beta   90.00
_cell.angle_gamma   90.00
#
_symmetry.space_group_name_H-M   'P 1'
#
loop_
_entity.id
_entity.type
_entity.pdbx_description
1 polymer ?
#
loop_
_entity_poly.entity_id
_entity_poly.type
_entity_poly.pdbx_seq_one_letter_code
_entity_poly.pdbx_strand_id
1 'polypeptide(L)'
;MQSIIAKRIVATFHPQAWVNNHAVDVDAQGECQFDVTEYVSALGEEKASAIKDYSDSSDDLVSFAQAPEWAKNWPGPFFVTVEQSIDEYFKFADVAWDWL
;
A
#
# COMPACT_ATOMS: atom_id res chain seq x y z
N MET A 1 -0.33 3.57 30.52
CA MET A 1 0.55 3.48 29.35
C MET A 1 -0.35 3.62 28.14
N GLN A 2 -0.51 4.84 27.61
CA GLN A 2 -1.22 5.00 26.33
C GLN A 2 -0.27 4.44 25.27
N SER A 3 -0.68 3.34 24.63
CA SER A 3 -0.04 2.93 23.39
C SER A 3 -0.26 4.08 22.42
N ILE A 4 0.80 4.77 22.00
CA ILE A 4 0.77 5.54 20.77
C ILE A 4 0.42 4.51 19.70
N ILE A 5 -0.85 4.47 19.28
CA ILE A 5 -1.27 3.61 18.18
C ILE A 5 -0.59 4.21 16.96
N ALA A 6 0.58 3.69 16.60
CA ALA A 6 1.21 4.05 15.35
C ALA A 6 0.18 3.81 14.25
N LYS A 7 -0.03 4.80 13.38
CA LYS A 7 -0.88 4.60 12.20
C LYS A 7 -0.36 3.39 11.42
N ARG A 8 -1.25 2.69 10.72
CA ARG A 8 -0.85 1.62 9.81
C ARG A 8 -0.63 2.21 8.42
N ILE A 9 0.27 1.60 7.66
CA ILE A 9 0.43 1.84 6.23
C ILE A 9 -0.43 0.79 5.52
N VAL A 10 -1.52 1.23 4.89
CA VAL A 10 -2.49 0.36 4.22
C VAL A 10 -2.45 0.65 2.73
N ALA A 11 -2.13 -0.37 1.94
CA ALA A 11 -2.20 -0.31 0.48
C ALA A 11 -3.59 -0.74 0.00
N THR A 12 -4.02 -0.22 -1.15
CA THR A 12 -5.28 -0.60 -1.82
C THR A 12 -4.98 -1.14 -3.21
N PHE A 13 -5.46 -2.34 -3.49
CA PHE A 13 -5.39 -3.01 -4.78
C PHE A 13 -6.60 -2.63 -5.65
N HIS A 14 -6.34 -2.26 -6.90
CA HIS A 14 -7.37 -1.91 -7.89
C HIS A 14 -7.32 -2.90 -9.06
N PRO A 15 -8.17 -3.94 -9.07
CA PRO A 15 -8.18 -4.94 -10.14
C PRO A 15 -8.72 -4.35 -11.44
N GLN A 16 -8.08 -4.72 -12.55
CA GLN A 16 -8.51 -4.30 -13.88
C GLN A 16 -8.59 -5.50 -14.83
N ALA A 17 -9.31 -5.32 -15.94
CA ALA A 17 -9.35 -6.27 -17.05
C ALA A 17 -9.12 -5.55 -18.38
N TRP A 18 -8.59 -6.29 -19.36
CA TRP A 18 -8.50 -5.81 -20.74
C TRP A 18 -9.85 -5.94 -21.43
N VAL A 19 -10.44 -4.80 -21.80
CA VAL A 19 -11.65 -4.73 -22.63
C VAL A 19 -11.33 -3.85 -23.83
N ASN A 20 -11.43 -4.41 -25.05
CA ASN A 20 -11.11 -3.70 -26.30
C ASN A 20 -9.74 -2.99 -26.28
N ASN A 21 -8.70 -3.64 -25.72
CA ASN A 21 -7.35 -3.09 -25.58
C ASN A 21 -7.23 -1.87 -24.65
N HIS A 22 -8.18 -1.71 -23.72
CA HIS A 22 -8.13 -0.74 -22.63
C HIS A 22 -8.25 -1.46 -21.29
N ALA A 23 -7.46 -1.03 -20.31
CA ALA A 23 -7.62 -1.48 -18.93
C ALA A 23 -8.83 -0.75 -18.33
N VAL A 24 -9.75 -1.52 -17.75
CA VAL A 24 -10.92 -1.00 -17.05
C VAL A 24 -11.00 -1.61 -15.67
N ASP A 25 -11.42 -0.82 -14.68
CA ASP A 25 -11.64 -1.30 -13.32
C ASP A 25 -12.74 -2.36 -13.31
N VAL A 26 -12.55 -3.41 -12.50
CA VAL A 26 -13.50 -4.50 -12.35
C VAL A 26 -13.79 -4.77 -10.88
N ASP A 27 -14.85 -5.54 -10.62
CA ASP A 27 -15.18 -5.94 -9.26
C ASP A 27 -14.09 -6.84 -8.67
N ALA A 28 -13.74 -6.55 -7.42
CA ALA A 28 -12.81 -7.35 -6.65
C ALA A 28 -13.40 -8.70 -6.25
N GLN A 29 -12.55 -9.72 -6.17
CA GLN A 29 -12.95 -11.03 -5.65
C GLN A 29 -13.07 -11.05 -4.11
N GLY A 30 -12.48 -10.06 -3.43
CA GLY A 30 -12.44 -9.97 -1.98
C GLY A 30 -11.94 -8.61 -1.48
N GLU A 31 -11.39 -8.59 -0.27
CA GLU A 31 -10.81 -7.39 0.34
C GLU A 31 -9.70 -6.81 -0.56
N CYS A 32 -9.74 -5.49 -0.82
CA CYS A 32 -8.72 -4.82 -1.62
C CYS A 32 -7.63 -4.15 -0.79
N GLN A 33 -7.83 -4.05 0.52
CA GLN A 33 -6.91 -3.36 1.41
C GLN A 33 -6.01 -4.35 2.14
N PHE A 34 -4.73 -4.01 2.27
CA PHE A 34 -3.79 -4.87 2.99
C PHE A 34 -2.71 -4.06 3.70
N ASP A 35 -2.28 -4.59 4.84
CA ASP A 35 -1.30 -3.97 5.70
C ASP A 35 0.12 -4.18 5.14
N VAL A 36 0.83 -3.07 4.93
CA VAL A 36 2.23 -3.03 4.46
C VAL A 36 3.15 -2.38 5.49
N THR A 37 2.66 -2.10 6.71
CA THR A 37 3.34 -1.30 7.73
C THR A 37 4.73 -1.83 8.03
N GLU A 38 4.87 -3.12 8.32
CA GLU A 38 6.15 -3.72 8.70
C GLU A 38 7.19 -3.57 7.59
N TYR A 39 6.82 -3.89 6.35
CA TYR A 39 7.72 -3.81 5.20
C TYR A 39 8.12 -2.36 4.91
N VAL A 40 7.14 -1.46 4.77
CA VAL A 40 7.40 -0.09 4.34
C VAL A 40 8.09 0.72 5.44
N SER A 41 7.72 0.55 6.71
CA SER A 41 8.41 1.23 7.82
C SER A 41 9.86 0.79 7.98
N ALA A 42 10.19 -0.48 7.69
CA ALA A 42 11.56 -0.99 7.73
C ALA A 42 12.47 -0.40 6.63
N LEU A 43 11.91 0.17 5.55
CA LEU A 43 12.69 0.88 4.53
C LEU A 43 13.23 2.22 5.03
N GLY A 44 12.58 2.83 6.02
CA GLY A 44 12.81 4.21 6.43
C GLY A 44 12.13 5.24 5.53
N GLU A 45 11.91 6.45 6.04
CA GLU A 45 11.10 7.51 5.41
C GLU A 45 11.54 7.84 3.98
N GLU A 46 12.83 8.08 3.75
CA GLU A 46 13.35 8.47 2.43
C GLU A 46 12.96 7.45 1.34
N LYS A 47 13.15 6.15 1.63
CA LYS A 47 12.86 5.07 0.68
C LYS A 47 11.38 4.78 0.59
N ALA A 48 10.65 4.87 1.71
CA ALA A 48 9.21 4.70 1.72
C ALA A 48 8.51 5.78 0.88
N SER A 49 8.93 7.04 1.00
CA SER A 49 8.39 8.17 0.23
C SER A 49 8.70 8.10 -1.28
N ALA A 50 9.63 7.23 -1.69
CA ALA A 50 9.90 6.93 -3.09
C ALA A 50 8.93 5.90 -3.69
N ILE A 51 8.13 5.21 -2.87
CA ILE A 51 7.02 4.37 -3.34
C ILE A 51 5.89 5.30 -3.78
N LYS A 52 5.56 5.24 -5.07
CA LYS A 52 4.56 6.12 -5.69
C LYS A 52 3.40 5.34 -6.26
N ASP A 53 2.21 5.87 -6.08
CA ASP A 53 0.99 5.31 -6.68
C ASP A 53 1.16 5.21 -8.21
N TYR A 54 0.50 4.22 -8.81
CA TYR A 54 0.53 3.99 -10.26
C TYR A 54 1.93 3.69 -10.82
N SER A 55 2.80 3.08 -10.02
CA SER A 55 4.14 2.68 -10.44
C SER A 55 4.45 1.24 -10.01
N ASP A 56 5.47 0.66 -10.64
CA ASP A 56 5.96 -0.67 -10.28
C ASP A 56 6.27 -0.79 -8.77
N SER A 57 6.75 0.30 -8.15
CA SER A 57 7.09 0.32 -6.73
C SER A 57 5.90 0.12 -5.79
N SER A 58 4.71 0.63 -6.16
CA SER A 58 3.48 0.39 -5.41
C SER A 58 2.92 -1.00 -5.71
N ASP A 59 3.00 -1.43 -6.96
CA ASP A 59 2.44 -2.71 -7.41
C ASP A 59 3.20 -3.91 -6.82
N ASP A 60 4.51 -3.79 -6.66
CA ASP A 60 5.40 -4.74 -6.00
C ASP A 60 4.95 -5.09 -4.57
N LEU A 61 4.26 -4.17 -3.87
CA LEU A 61 3.78 -4.40 -2.51
C LEU A 61 2.80 -5.57 -2.41
N VAL A 62 2.09 -5.92 -3.50
CA VAL A 62 1.22 -7.10 -3.54
C VAL A 62 2.01 -8.38 -3.25
N SER A 63 3.26 -8.45 -3.72
CA SER A 63 4.12 -9.63 -3.59
C SER A 63 4.75 -9.75 -2.21
N PHE A 64 5.13 -8.62 -1.60
CA PHE A 64 5.92 -8.59 -0.35
C PHE A 64 5.09 -8.51 0.92
N ALA A 65 3.81 -8.18 0.81
CA ALA A 65 2.98 -7.88 1.97
C ALA A 65 1.95 -8.97 2.30
N GLN A 66 1.13 -8.68 3.30
CA GLN A 66 -0.03 -9.47 3.70
C GLN A 66 -1.21 -9.32 2.70
N ALA A 67 -0.92 -9.08 1.42
CA ALA A 67 -1.95 -8.96 0.40
C ALA A 67 -2.75 -10.28 0.29
N PRO A 68 -4.07 -10.18 0.04
CA PRO A 68 -4.93 -11.33 -0.17
C PRO A 68 -4.42 -12.24 -1.29
N GLU A 69 -4.62 -13.54 -1.13
CA GLU A 69 -4.18 -14.55 -2.11
C GLU A 69 -4.77 -14.30 -3.51
N TRP A 70 -6.01 -13.82 -3.59
CA TRP A 70 -6.65 -13.50 -4.86
C TRP A 70 -5.95 -12.33 -5.59
N ALA A 71 -5.51 -11.32 -4.86
CA ALA A 71 -4.78 -10.17 -5.41
C ALA A 71 -3.38 -10.59 -5.87
N LYS A 72 -2.68 -11.42 -5.07
CA LYS A 72 -1.37 -12.00 -5.43
C LYS A 72 -1.41 -12.84 -6.71
N ASN A 73 -2.52 -13.51 -6.96
CA ASN A 73 -2.72 -14.36 -8.12
C ASN A 73 -3.47 -13.66 -9.26
N TRP A 74 -3.71 -12.34 -9.16
CA TRP A 74 -4.39 -11.61 -10.22
C TRP A 74 -3.48 -11.52 -11.45
N PRO A 75 -3.92 -11.99 -12.63
CA PRO A 75 -3.06 -12.06 -13.82
C PRO A 75 -2.74 -10.67 -14.43
N GLY A 76 -3.37 -9.62 -13.92
CA GLY A 76 -3.30 -8.27 -14.46
C GLY A 76 -4.35 -8.01 -15.55
N PRO A 77 -4.58 -6.72 -15.89
CA PRO A 77 -3.95 -5.53 -15.31
C PRO A 77 -4.44 -5.22 -13.90
N PHE A 78 -3.65 -4.44 -13.15
CA PHE A 78 -4.01 -3.86 -11.85
C PHE A 78 -3.10 -2.66 -11.57
N PHE A 79 -3.42 -1.89 -10.53
CA PHE A 79 -2.48 -0.97 -9.90
C PHE A 79 -2.73 -0.92 -8.38
N VAL A 80 -1.75 -0.41 -7.63
CA VAL A 80 -1.83 -0.23 -6.17
C VAL A 80 -1.67 1.24 -5.80
N THR A 81 -2.43 1.67 -4.79
CA THR A 81 -2.29 3.00 -4.17
C THR A 81 -1.96 2.87 -2.68
N VAL A 82 -1.00 3.64 -2.19
CA VAL A 82 -0.46 3.56 -0.83
C VAL A 82 0.16 4.89 -0.35
N GLU A 83 0.50 5.81 -1.26
CA GLU A 83 1.31 7.02 -0.98
C GLU A 83 0.76 7.85 0.18
N GLN A 84 -0.55 8.13 0.18
CA GLN A 84 -1.19 8.86 1.28
C GLN A 84 -1.01 8.16 2.64
N SER A 85 -1.06 6.84 2.67
CA SER A 85 -0.91 6.09 3.93
C SER A 85 0.53 6.11 4.43
N ILE A 86 1.51 6.19 3.55
CA ILE A 86 2.93 6.36 3.88
C ILE A 86 3.16 7.75 4.48
N ASP A 87 2.67 8.79 3.80
CA ASP A 87 2.80 10.18 4.25
C ASP A 87 2.20 10.37 5.64
N GLU A 88 1.00 9.81 5.87
CA GLU A 88 0.35 9.86 7.16
C GLU A 88 1.17 9.13 8.24
N TYR A 89 1.72 7.95 7.93
CA TYR A 89 2.54 7.20 8.89
C TYR A 89 3.73 8.03 9.39
N PHE A 90 4.54 8.56 8.48
CA PHE A 90 5.75 9.30 8.84
C PHE A 90 5.45 10.65 9.47
N LYS A 91 4.38 11.33 9.02
CA LYS A 91 3.91 12.57 9.67
C LYS A 91 3.54 12.37 11.14
N PHE A 92 2.91 11.25 11.50
CA PHE A 92 2.55 10.97 12.90
C PHE A 92 3.67 10.30 13.70
N ALA A 93 4.59 9.58 13.03
CA ALA A 93 5.78 9.04 13.67
C ALA A 93 6.72 10.14 14.15
N ASP A 94 6.91 11.20 13.34
CA ASP A 94 7.78 12.34 13.66
C ASP A 94 7.24 13.12 14.87
N VAL A 95 5.93 13.39 14.90
CA VAL A 95 5.26 14.07 16.03
C VAL A 95 5.35 13.30 17.34
N ALA A 96 5.52 11.97 17.32
CA ALA A 96 5.64 11.17 18.53
C ALA A 96 7.01 11.33 19.24
N TRP A 97 8.05 11.77 18.52
CA TRP A 97 9.40 11.96 19.06
C TRP A 97 9.67 13.38 19.58
N ASP A 98 8.89 14.37 19.16
CA ASP A 98 9.03 15.79 19.53
C ASP A 98 8.56 16.12 20.97
N TRP A 99 8.01 15.16 21.71
CA TRP A 99 7.50 15.33 23.08
C TRP A 99 8.39 14.69 24.18
N LEU A 100 9.65 14.38 23.87
CA LEU A 100 10.68 13.89 24.81
C LEU A 100 11.85 14.87 24.91
#